data_AF-A0A661DNB8-F1
#
_entry.id   AF-A0A661DNB8-F1
#
_cell.length_a   1.000
_cell.length_b   1.000
_cell.length_c   1.000
_cell.angle_alpha   90.00
_cell.angle_beta   90.00
_cell.angle_gamma   90.00
#
_symmetry.space_group_name_H-M   'P 1'
#
loop_
_entity.id
_entity.type
_entity.pdbx_description
1 polymer ?
#
loop_
_entity_poly.entity_id
_entity_poly.type
_entity_poly.pdbx_seq_one_letter_code
_entity_poly.pdbx_strand_id
1 'polypeptide(L)' 'MTAFVGSAELRAESLCYEINDKFILNDISLSVKAGEVLFIEGSNGSGKTTLL' A
#
# COMPACT_ATOMS: atom_id res chain seq x y z
N MET A 1 -6.73 -32.48 -12.59
CA MET A 1 -7.20 -31.42 -11.66
C MET A 1 -6.07 -30.42 -11.52
N THR A 2 -6.05 -29.40 -12.37
CA THR A 2 -4.99 -28.37 -12.38
C THR A 2 -5.34 -27.34 -11.31
N ALA A 3 -4.60 -27.32 -10.21
CA ALA A 3 -4.76 -26.27 -9.20
C ALA A 3 -4.26 -24.96 -9.81
N PHE A 4 -5.16 -23.99 -9.98
CA PHE A 4 -4.77 -22.61 -10.23
C PHE A 4 -4.12 -22.08 -8.95
N VAL A 5 -2.79 -21.95 -8.94
CA VAL A 5 -2.14 -21.10 -7.95
C VAL A 5 -2.29 -19.68 -8.47
N GLY A 6 -3.41 -19.04 -8.15
CA GLY A 6 -3.51 -17.59 -8.30
C GLY A 6 -2.43 -16.97 -7.42
N SER A 7 -1.52 -16.18 -7.99
CA SER A 7 -0.57 -15.41 -7.18
C SER A 7 -1.37 -14.33 -6.44
N ALA A 8 -1.59 -14.51 -5.13
CA ALA A 8 -2.27 -13.50 -4.34
C ALA A 8 -1.47 -12.19 -4.38
N GLU A 9 -2.16 -11.07 -4.54
CA GLU A 9 -1.60 -9.73 -4.67
C GLU A 9 -2.41 -8.78 -3.79
N LEU A 10 -1.72 -7.97 -2.99
CA LEU A 10 -2.26 -6.80 -2.32
C LEU A 10 -2.03 -5.60 -3.22
N ARG A 11 -3.08 -4.87 -3.58
CA ARG A 11 -3.01 -3.74 -4.51
C ARG A 11 -3.79 -2.55 -4.00
N ALA A 12 -3.19 -1.37 -4.13
CA ALA A 12 -3.83 -0.08 -3.92
C ALA A 12 -3.56 0.80 -5.15
N GLU A 13 -4.60 1.48 -5.63
CA GLU A 13 -4.53 2.38 -6.78
C GLU A 13 -5.04 3.75 -6.36
N SER A 14 -4.26 4.80 -6.63
CA SER A 14 -4.57 6.19 -6.33
C SER A 14 -5.18 6.40 -4.94
N LEU A 15 -4.56 5.79 -3.93
CA LEU A 15 -5.00 5.89 -2.54
C LEU A 15 -4.77 7.31 -2.02
N CYS A 16 -5.88 7.95 -1.63
CA CYS A 16 -5.89 9.25 -0.96
C CYS A 16 -6.52 9.11 0.42
N TYR A 17 -5.94 9.79 1.40
CA TYR A 17 -6.49 9.85 2.76
C TYR A 17 -6.16 11.18 3.42
N GLU A 18 -7.18 11.79 4.00
CA GLU A 18 -7.16 13.16 4.50
C GLU A 18 -7.66 13.23 5.95
N ILE A 19 -6.96 14.00 6.78
CA ILE A 19 -7.37 14.33 8.15
C ILE A 19 -7.16 15.83 8.34
N ASN A 20 -8.17 16.54 8.88
CA ASN A 20 -8.10 17.97 9.19
C ASN A 20 -7.59 18.81 8.01
N ASP A 21 -8.20 18.64 6.84
CA ASP A 21 -7.87 19.36 5.60
C ASP A 21 -6.42 19.17 5.10
N LYS A 22 -5.78 18.07 5.53
CA LYS A 22 -4.41 17.71 5.15
C LYS A 22 -4.36 16.29 4.61
N PHE A 23 -3.89 16.14 3.38
CA PHE A 23 -3.56 14.83 2.83
C PHE A 23 -2.41 14.19 3.61
N ILE A 24 -2.70 13.03 4.19
CA ILE A 24 -1.70 12.14 4.81
C ILE A 24 -1.18 11.15 3.76
N LEU A 25 -2.09 10.66 2.90
CA LEU A 25 -1.77 9.90 1.69
C LEU A 25 -2.34 10.65 0.50
N ASN A 26 -1.56 10.82 -0.56
CA ASN A 26 -1.97 11.55 -1.75
C ASN A 26 -1.52 10.78 -3.00
N ASP A 27 -2.47 10.18 -3.69
CA ASP A 27 -2.28 9.43 -4.94
C ASP A 27 -1.20 8.32 -4.85
N ILE A 28 -1.27 7.52 -3.78
CA ILE A 28 -0.34 6.39 -3.59
C ILE A 28 -0.85 5.16 -4.34
N SER A 29 -0.04 4.63 -5.24
CA SER A 29 -0.30 3.35 -5.92
C SER A 29 0.81 2.35 -5.61
N LEU A 30 0.44 1.14 -5.18
CA LEU A 30 1.37 0.06 -4.89
C LEU A 30 0.76 -1.32 -5.12
N SER A 31 1.61 -2.31 -5.35
CA SER A 31 1.25 -3.73 -5.44
C SER A 31 2.30 -4.58 -4.75
N VAL A 32 1.89 -5.57 -3.97
CA VAL A 32 2.77 -6.54 -3.29
C VAL A 32 2.24 -7.94 -3.55
N LYS A 33 3.07 -8.78 -4.16
CA LYS A 33 2.72 -10.19 -4.42
C LYS A 33 2.99 -11.06 -3.20
N ALA A 34 2.30 -12.18 -3.12
CA ALA A 34 2.54 -13.19 -2.09
C ALA A 34 4.02 -13.62 -2.10
N GLY A 35 4.67 -13.52 -0.94
CA GLY A 35 6.08 -13.84 -0.76
C GLY A 35 7.04 -12.66 -0.96
N GLU A 36 6.57 -11.50 -1.41
CA GLU A 36 7.36 -10.28 -1.46
C GLU A 36 7.40 -9.57 -0.09
N VAL A 37 8.51 -8.89 0.18
CA VAL A 37 8.65 -8.02 1.36
C VAL A 37 8.70 -6.58 0.87
N LEU A 38 7.74 -5.77 1.30
CA LEU A 38 7.72 -4.33 1.03
C LEU A 38 8.33 -3.57 2.21
N PHE A 39 9.39 -2.81 1.96
CA PHE A 39 9.96 -1.87 2.93
C PHE A 39 9.41 -0.47 2.67
N ILE A 40 8.81 0.14 3.68
CA ILE A 40 8.26 1.50 3.61
C ILE A 40 9.17 2.45 4.40
N GLU A 41 9.92 3.29 3.68
CA GLU A 41 10.82 4.29 4.27
C GLU A 41 10.19 5.69 4.25
N GLY A 42 10.61 6.54 5.19
CA GLY A 42 10.26 7.96 5.20
C GLY A 42 10.51 8.60 6.56
N SER A 43 10.51 9.93 6.62
CA SER A 43 10.64 10.69 7.87
C SER A 43 9.47 10.47 8.83
N ASN A 44 9.62 10.82 10.10
CA ASN A 44 8.51 10.79 11.06
C ASN A 44 7.37 11.70 10.57
N GLY A 45 6.14 11.19 10.62
CA GLY A 45 4.96 11.91 10.11
C GLY A 45 4.71 11.81 8.60
N SER A 46 5.49 11.02 7.85
CA SER A 46 5.31 10.84 6.40
C SER A 46 4.12 9.97 5.98
N GLY A 47 3.27 9.52 6.91
CA GLY A 47 2.09 8.69 6.60
C GLY A 47 2.30 7.18 6.59
N LYS A 48 3.47 6.66 6.99
CA LYS A 48 3.76 5.20 6.96
C LYS A 48 2.79 4.34 7.78
N THR A 49 2.52 4.72 9.03
CA THR A 49 1.52 4.05 9.88
C THR A 49 0.09 4.29 9.40
N THR A 50 -0.12 5.30 8.57
CA THR A 50 -1.42 5.53 7.94
C THR A 50 -1.60 4.65 6.70
N LEU A 51 -0.50 4.23 6.06
CA LEU A 51 -0.50 3.34 4.90
C LEU A 51 -0.66 1.85 5.27
N LEU A 52 -0.37 1.46 6.52
CA LEU A 52 -0.43 0.08 7.04
C LEU A 52 -1.56 -0.08 8.07
#